data_AF-W3AJC9-F1
#
_entry.id   AF-W3AJC9-F1
#
_cell.length_a   1.000
_cell.length_b   1.000
_cell.length_c   1.000
_cell.angle_alpha   90.00
_cell.angle_beta   90.00
_cell.angle_gamma   90.00
#
_symmetry.space_group_name_H-M   'P 1'
#
loop_
_entity.id
_entity.type
_entity.pdbx_description
1 polymer ?
#
loop_
_entity_poly.entity_id
_entity_poly.type
_entity_poly.pdbx_seq_one_letter_code
_entity_poly.pdbx_strand_id
1 'polypeptide(L)'
;MYKKNQNHQFSLQDFNQPMGLKLDPENKWIKKAAMIPWDEIEAVYADLFPSDCGMPAKPLRMALGALLIQKKFGFSDRELVEQIQENPYYQYF
;
A
#
# COMPACT_ATOMS: atom_id res chain seq x y z
N MET A 1 2.69 4.00 18.71
CA MET A 1 2.85 5.30 18.03
C MET A 1 2.44 5.12 16.58
N TYR A 2 1.58 5.99 16.07
CA TYR A 2 1.31 6.06 14.64
C TYR A 2 1.79 7.41 14.11
N LYS A 3 2.55 7.37 13.01
CA LYS A 3 2.99 8.58 12.31
C LYS A 3 2.26 8.61 10.98
N LYS A 4 1.35 9.57 10.80
CA LYS A 4 0.72 9.79 9.49
C LYS A 4 1.85 10.06 8.50
N ASN A 5 2.03 9.14 7.56
CA ASN A 5 3.20 9.14 6.72
C ASN A 5 3.03 10.27 5.69
N GLN A 6 3.78 11.35 5.83
CA GLN A 6 3.93 12.36 4.76
C GLN A 6 4.81 11.83 3.61
N ASN A 7 5.37 10.62 3.76
CA ASN A 7 6.18 9.97 2.76
C ASN A 7 5.31 9.64 1.55
N HIS A 8 5.63 10.32 0.45
CA HIS A 8 5.07 10.23 -0.89
C HIS A 8 4.54 8.82 -1.18
N GLN A 9 3.21 8.69 -1.23
CA GLN A 9 2.60 7.56 -1.94
C GLN A 9 3.22 7.53 -3.34
N PHE A 10 3.74 6.39 -3.77
CA PHE A 10 4.28 6.28 -5.13
C PHE A 10 3.25 6.77 -6.13
N SER A 11 3.61 7.81 -6.87
CA SER A 11 2.88 8.26 -8.04
C SER A 11 3.01 7.18 -9.12
N LEU A 12 2.09 7.15 -10.07
CA LEU A 12 2.18 6.24 -11.23
C LEU A 12 3.48 6.42 -12.03
N GLN A 13 4.20 7.54 -11.81
CA GLN A 13 5.41 7.93 -12.53
C GLN A 13 6.70 7.62 -11.74
N ASP A 14 6.59 7.22 -10.47
CA ASP A 14 7.76 7.03 -9.59
C ASP A 14 8.49 5.71 -9.80
N PHE A 15 7.89 4.80 -10.57
CA PHE A 15 8.50 3.52 -10.87
C PHE A 15 9.58 3.72 -11.94
N ASN A 16 10.85 3.53 -11.57
CA ASN A 16 12.06 3.61 -12.42
C ASN A 16 12.06 2.52 -13.52
N GLN A 17 11.07 2.53 -14.39
CA GLN A 17 10.98 1.66 -15.55
C GLN A 17 11.64 2.35 -16.76
N PRO A 18 12.20 1.60 -17.73
CA PRO A 18 12.76 2.21 -18.94
C PRO A 18 11.72 3.13 -19.61
N MET A 19 12.18 4.25 -20.20
CA MET A 19 11.30 5.28 -20.76
C MET A 19 10.13 4.67 -21.54
N GLY A 20 8.90 4.89 -21.05
CA GLY A 20 7.66 4.46 -21.72
C GLY A 20 6.84 3.41 -20.96
N LEU A 21 7.39 2.75 -19.95
CA LEU A 21 6.62 1.88 -19.06
C LEU A 21 6.05 2.73 -17.91
N LYS A 22 4.83 3.22 -18.10
CA LYS A 22 3.99 3.78 -17.04
C LYS A 22 3.08 2.66 -16.54
N LEU A 23 2.76 2.68 -15.24
CA LEU A 23 1.69 1.83 -14.75
C LEU A 23 0.39 2.12 -15.52
N ASP A 24 -0.28 1.07 -15.98
CA ASP A 24 -1.53 1.20 -16.71
C ASP A 24 -2.64 1.70 -15.76
N PRO A 25 -3.18 2.92 -15.95
CA PRO A 25 -4.25 3.45 -15.11
C PRO A 25 -5.51 2.56 -15.15
N GLU A 26 -5.69 1.80 -16.23
CA GLU A 26 -6.83 0.90 -16.39
C GLU A 26 -6.68 -0.42 -15.61
N ASN A 27 -5.53 -0.66 -15.00
CA ASN A 27 -5.27 -1.84 -14.20
C ASN A 27 -6.26 -1.95 -13.02
N LYS A 28 -6.72 -3.19 -12.78
CA LYS A 28 -7.66 -3.52 -11.71
C LYS A 28 -7.22 -3.02 -10.32
N TRP A 29 -5.92 -3.04 -10.01
CA TRP A 29 -5.41 -2.60 -8.71
C TRP A 29 -5.40 -1.10 -8.57
N ILE A 30 -5.05 -0.37 -9.63
CA ILE A 30 -5.09 1.09 -9.64
C ILE A 30 -6.53 1.59 -9.46
N LYS A 31 -7.47 1.01 -10.22
CA LYS A 31 -8.90 1.32 -10.05
C LYS A 31 -9.40 1.01 -8.65
N LYS A 32 -9.00 -0.14 -8.07
CA LYS A 32 -9.38 -0.50 -6.70
C LYS A 32 -8.79 0.46 -5.68
N ALA A 33 -7.52 0.85 -5.81
CA ALA A 33 -6.90 1.81 -4.92
C ALA A 33 -7.61 3.17 -4.98
N ALA A 34 -8.03 3.61 -6.17
CA ALA A 34 -8.77 4.86 -6.35
C ALA A 34 -10.18 4.83 -5.71
N MET A 35 -10.78 3.65 -5.54
CA MET A 35 -12.12 3.51 -4.93
C MET A 35 -12.10 3.50 -3.39
N ILE A 36 -10.95 3.25 -2.77
CA ILE A 36 -10.84 3.13 -1.31
C ILE A 36 -10.63 4.54 -0.72
N PRO A 37 -11.47 4.99 0.24
CA PRO A 37 -11.28 6.27 0.92
C PRO A 37 -10.15 6.16 1.96
N TRP A 38 -8.91 6.13 1.48
CA TRP A 38 -7.73 5.86 2.32
C TRP A 38 -7.60 6.82 3.49
N ASP A 39 -7.81 8.13 3.28
CA ASP A 39 -7.66 9.14 4.33
C ASP A 39 -8.64 8.95 5.50
N GLU A 40 -9.89 8.57 5.19
CA GLU A 40 -10.93 8.36 6.19
C GLU A 40 -10.61 7.13 7.05
N ILE A 41 -10.19 6.04 6.41
CA ILE A 41 -9.82 4.80 7.11
C ILE A 41 -8.51 5.02 7.90
N GLU A 42 -7.58 5.83 7.37
CA GLU A 42 -6.30 6.11 8.03
C GLU A 42 -6.48 6.92 9.31
N ALA A 43 -7.45 7.83 9.35
CA ALA A 43 -7.81 8.54 10.58
C ALA A 43 -8.22 7.55 11.68
N VAL A 44 -9.13 6.63 11.38
CA VAL A 44 -9.58 5.60 12.34
C VAL A 44 -8.45 4.64 12.71
N TYR A 45 -7.59 4.28 11.75
CA TYR A 45 -6.44 3.41 11.99
C TYR A 45 -5.41 4.06 12.93
N ALA A 46 -5.16 5.36 12.77
CA ALA A 46 -4.24 6.11 13.61
C ALA A 46 -4.67 6.10 15.08
N ASP A 47 -5.98 6.23 15.34
CA ASP A 47 -6.57 6.22 16.69
C ASP A 47 -6.32 4.90 17.44
N LEU A 48 -6.06 3.79 16.73
CA LEU A 48 -5.74 2.49 17.34
C LEU A 48 -4.34 2.46 17.98
N PHE A 49 -3.51 3.47 17.75
CA PHE A 49 -2.13 3.53 18.27
C PHE A 49 -1.90 4.75 19.17
N PRO A 50 -2.60 4.87 20.31
CA PRO A 50 -2.56 6.06 21.18
C PRO A 50 -1.25 6.25 21.95
N SER A 51 -0.39 5.23 22.00
CA SER A 51 0.89 5.31 22.72
C SER A 51 1.96 5.98 21.88
N ASP A 52 2.77 6.87 22.46
CA ASP A 52 3.92 7.49 21.80
C ASP A 52 5.23 6.69 21.93
N CYS A 53 5.19 5.55 22.61
CA CYS A 53 6.36 4.69 22.82
C CYS A 53 6.44 3.56 21.78
N GLY A 54 7.68 3.17 21.45
CA GLY A 54 7.97 2.03 20.58
C GLY A 54 8.15 2.38 19.09
N MET A 55 8.22 1.34 18.25
CA MET A 55 8.35 1.50 16.80
C MET A 55 7.04 2.03 16.20
N PRO A 56 7.09 3.06 15.32
CA PRO A 56 5.91 3.52 14.62
C PRO A 56 5.25 2.39 13.83
N ALA A 57 3.93 2.32 13.89
CA ALA A 57 3.15 1.41 13.07
C ALA A 57 3.37 1.69 11.57
N LYS A 58 3.21 0.64 10.75
CA LYS A 58 3.29 0.79 9.30
C LYS A 58 2.12 1.64 8.79
N PRO A 59 2.29 2.35 7.65
CA PRO A 59 1.20 3.10 7.04
C PRO A 59 0.00 2.18 6.75
N LEU A 60 -1.21 2.71 6.90
CA LEU A 60 -2.44 1.94 6.69
C LEU A 60 -2.42 1.29 5.31
N ARG A 61 -2.06 2.08 4.29
CA ARG A 61 -2.09 1.63 2.90
C ARG A 61 -1.20 0.40 2.66
N MET A 62 -0.02 0.37 3.27
CA MET A 62 0.86 -0.80 3.21
C MET A 62 0.23 -2.01 3.91
N ALA A 63 -0.27 -1.83 5.14
CA ALA A 63 -0.81 -2.93 5.94
C ALA A 63 -2.10 -3.50 5.32
N LEU A 64 -3.05 -2.64 4.99
CA LEU A 64 -4.33 -3.02 4.40
C LEU A 64 -4.17 -3.49 2.96
N GLY A 65 -3.33 -2.84 2.15
CA GLY A 65 -3.02 -3.25 0.78
C GLY A 65 -2.44 -4.66 0.72
N ALA A 66 -1.42 -4.94 1.53
CA ALA A 66 -0.84 -6.27 1.66
C ALA A 66 -1.87 -7.31 2.10
N LEU A 67 -2.68 -6.99 3.13
CA LEU A 67 -3.73 -7.90 3.62
C LEU A 67 -4.79 -8.20 2.55
N LEU A 68 -5.20 -7.20 1.76
CA LEU A 68 -6.17 -7.38 0.67
C LEU A 68 -5.62 -8.28 -0.43
N ILE A 69 -4.35 -8.09 -0.82
CA ILE A 69 -3.68 -8.95 -1.81
C ILE A 69 -3.57 -10.38 -1.27
N GLN A 70 -3.13 -10.53 -0.01
CA GLN A 70 -3.01 -11.82 0.64
C GLN A 70 -4.34 -12.57 0.70
N LYS A 71 -5.43 -11.90 1.12
CA LYS A 71 -6.76 -12.51 1.18
C LYS A 71 -7.32 -12.82 -0.21
N LYS A 72 -6.93 -12.07 -1.24
CA LYS A 72 -7.40 -12.29 -2.61
C LYS A 72 -6.82 -13.55 -3.25
N PHE A 73 -5.55 -13.87 -2.97
CA PHE A 73 -4.83 -14.97 -3.62
C PHE A 73 -4.45 -16.12 -2.69
N GLY A 74 -4.57 -15.93 -1.38
CA GLY A 74 -4.20 -16.95 -0.40
C GLY A 74 -2.69 -17.15 -0.23
N PHE A 75 -1.88 -16.13 -0.55
CA PHE A 75 -0.43 -16.21 -0.43
C PHE A 75 0.01 -16.42 1.03
N SER A 76 1.09 -17.18 1.20
CA SER A 76 1.82 -17.19 2.47
C SER A 76 2.45 -15.82 2.76
N ASP A 77 2.78 -15.52 4.01
CA ASP A 77 3.38 -14.22 4.35
C ASP A 77 4.70 -13.96 3.60
N ARG A 78 5.50 -15.01 3.35
CA ARG A 78 6.76 -14.89 2.60
C ARG A 78 6.52 -14.65 1.13
N GLU A 79 5.63 -15.44 0.53
CA GLU A 79 5.26 -15.31 -0.87
C GLU A 79 4.62 -13.96 -1.15
N LEU A 80 3.80 -13.43 -0.24
CA LEU A 80 3.22 -12.09 -0.36
C LEU A 80 4.32 -11.03 -0.48
N VAL A 81 5.38 -11.12 0.33
CA VAL A 81 6.50 -10.19 0.27
C VAL A 81 7.23 -10.28 -1.08
N GLU A 82 7.48 -11.49 -1.58
CA GLU A 82 8.08 -11.71 -2.90
C GLU A 82 7.19 -11.13 -4.01
N GLN A 83 5.87 -11.37 -3.96
CA GLN A 83 4.91 -10.83 -4.92
C GLN A 83 4.86 -9.30 -4.91
N ILE A 84 4.91 -8.67 -3.73
CA ILE A 84 4.98 -7.20 -3.63
C ILE A 84 6.30 -6.70 -4.21
N GLN A 85 7.42 -7.38 -3.99
CA GLN A 85 8.72 -6.96 -4.54
C GLN A 85 8.78 -7.06 -6.07
N GLU A 86 8.14 -8.07 -6.65
CA GLU A 86 8.18 -8.31 -8.10
C GLU A 86 7.16 -7.48 -8.89
N ASN A 87 6.00 -7.15 -8.29
CA ASN A 87 4.88 -6.55 -9.01
C ASN A 87 4.68 -5.06 -8.69
N PRO A 88 4.94 -4.14 -9.63
CA PRO A 88 4.82 -2.71 -9.37
C PRO A 88 3.36 -2.26 -9.14
N TYR A 89 2.36 -3.03 -9.62
CA TYR A 89 0.95 -2.75 -9.30
C TYR A 89 0.62 -3.05 -7.84
N TYR A 90 1.27 -4.05 -7.22
CA TYR A 90 1.10 -4.35 -5.80
C TYR A 90 1.83 -3.35 -4.91
N GLN A 91 2.95 -2.79 -5.39
CA GLN A 91 3.66 -1.72 -4.69
C GLN A 91 2.88 -0.40 -4.70
N TYR A 92 2.13 -0.13 -5.78
CA TYR A 92 1.27 1.04 -5.88
C TYR A 92 -0.02 0.95 -5.04
N PHE A 93 -0.58 -0.26 -4.94
CA PHE A 93 -1.87 -0.52 -4.31
C PHE A 93 -1.89 -0.12 -2.83
#